data_AF-A0A1H5SAL6-F1
#
_entry.id   AF-A0A1H5SAL6-F1
#
_cell.length_a   1.000
_cell.length_b   1.000
_cell.length_c   1.000
_cell.angle_alpha   90.00
_cell.angle_beta   90.00
_cell.angle_gamma   90.00
#
_symmetry.space_group_name_H-M   'P 1'
#
loop_
_entity.id
_entity.type
_entity.pdbx_description
1 polymer ?
#
loop_
_entity_poly.entity_id
_entity_poly.type
_entity_poly.pdbx_seq_one_letter_code
_entity_poly.pdbx_strand_id
1 'polypeptide(L)' 'MVNEQYDFNSFKEILEVTDGNLASHLRNLENAEYISVKKTFAGRKPLTNYSATDEGKKAFQGHLDFLENLINQNKA' A
#
# COMPACT_ATOMS: atom_id res chain seq x y z
N MET A 1 -7.05 11.69 3.53
CA MET A 1 -6.52 10.35 3.87
C MET A 1 -6.78 10.15 5.34
N VAL A 2 -7.40 9.03 5.75
CA VAL A 2 -7.89 8.88 7.14
C VAL A 2 -6.77 8.44 8.11
N ASN A 3 -5.76 7.70 7.63
CA ASN A 3 -4.60 7.28 8.44
C ASN A 3 -3.29 7.50 7.66
N GLU A 4 -2.25 7.99 8.37
CA GLU A 4 -0.93 8.32 7.78
C GLU A 4 -0.03 7.10 7.61
N GLN A 5 -0.25 6.06 8.41
CA GLN A 5 0.53 4.82 8.40
C GLN A 5 -0.33 3.63 8.86
N TYR A 6 0.06 2.43 8.45
CA TYR A 6 -0.57 1.17 8.86
C TYR A 6 0.48 0.12 9.18
N ASP A 7 0.18 -0.75 10.14
CA ASP A 7 0.96 -1.97 10.38
C ASP A 7 0.46 -3.15 9.52
N PHE A 8 1.26 -4.20 9.45
CA PHE A 8 0.99 -5.38 8.62
C PHE A 8 -0.34 -6.08 8.97
N ASN A 9 -0.65 -6.23 10.26
CA ASN A 9 -1.86 -6.95 10.68
C ASN A 9 -3.11 -6.15 10.35
N SER A 10 -3.04 -4.83 10.53
CA SER A 10 -4.13 -3.93 10.14
C SER A 10 -4.41 -4.00 8.63
N PHE A 11 -3.39 -4.04 7.77
CA PHE A 11 -3.58 -4.25 6.33
C PHE A 11 -4.19 -5.60 6.00
N LYS A 12 -3.71 -6.66 6.64
CA LYS A 12 -4.22 -8.02 6.45
C LYS A 12 -5.71 -8.10 6.77
N GLU A 13 -6.12 -7.50 7.88
CA GLU A 13 -7.52 -7.48 8.33
C GLU A 13 -8.40 -6.68 7.38
N ILE A 14 -7.96 -5.48 6.97
CA ILE A 14 -8.75 -4.59 6.10
C ILE A 14 -8.89 -5.15 4.66
N LEU A 15 -7.83 -5.76 4.14
CA LEU A 15 -7.79 -6.25 2.75
C LEU A 15 -8.23 -7.71 2.62
N GLU A 16 -8.41 -8.42 3.72
CA GLU A 16 -8.79 -9.85 3.77
C GLU A 16 -7.88 -10.75 2.92
N VAL A 17 -6.58 -10.44 2.93
CA VAL A 17 -5.56 -11.17 2.14
C VAL A 17 -4.74 -12.13 2.99
N THR A 18 -4.04 -13.05 2.33
CA THR A 18 -3.06 -13.92 2.98
C THR A 18 -1.73 -13.19 3.23
N ASP A 19 -0.97 -13.64 4.22
CA ASP A 19 0.33 -13.05 4.58
C ASP A 19 1.30 -13.02 3.39
N GLY A 20 1.31 -14.10 2.59
CA GLY A 20 2.18 -14.21 1.42
C GLY A 20 1.81 -13.21 0.32
N ASN A 21 0.50 -13.01 0.09
CA ASN A 21 0.02 -12.01 -0.86
C ASN A 21 0.42 -10.60 -0.40
N LEU A 22 0.11 -10.25 0.84
CA LEU A 22 0.41 -8.93 1.39
C LEU A 22 1.92 -8.64 1.40
N ALA A 23 2.74 -9.59 1.85
CA ALA A 23 4.19 -9.42 1.91
C ALA A 23 4.81 -9.21 0.51
N SER A 24 4.33 -9.96 -0.49
CA SER A 24 4.80 -9.81 -1.88
C SER A 24 4.46 -8.41 -2.44
N HIS A 25 3.21 -7.96 -2.25
CA HIS A 25 2.80 -6.63 -2.70
C HIS A 25 3.54 -5.50 -1.98
N LEU A 26 3.68 -5.56 -0.65
CA LEU A 26 4.41 -4.55 0.12
C LEU A 26 5.88 -4.48 -0.30
N ARG A 27 6.53 -5.63 -0.53
CA ARG A 27 7.91 -5.68 -1.03
C ARG A 27 8.05 -5.04 -2.42
N ASN A 28 7.10 -5.31 -3.32
CA ASN A 28 7.12 -4.73 -4.66
C ASN A 28 6.91 -3.21 -4.62
N LEU A 29 5.99 -2.73 -3.78
CA LEU A 29 5.75 -1.30 -3.59
C LEU A 29 6.94 -0.59 -2.91
N GLU A 30 7.61 -1.25 -1.95
CA GLU A 30 8.85 -0.74 -1.33
C GLU A 30 9.99 -0.64 -2.36
N ASN A 31 10.19 -1.68 -3.18
CA ASN A 31 11.21 -1.68 -4.23
C ASN A 31 10.96 -0.61 -5.31
N ALA A 32 9.69 -0.25 -5.54
CA ALA A 32 9.29 0.83 -6.45
C ALA A 32 9.30 2.21 -5.77
N GLU A 33 9.71 2.29 -4.49
CA GLU A 33 9.74 3.51 -3.68
C GLU A 33 8.36 4.17 -3.52
N TYR A 34 7.27 3.41 -3.70
CA TYR A 34 5.89 3.90 -3.55
C TYR A 34 5.42 3.89 -2.09
N ILE A 35 6.08 3.11 -1.24
CA ILE A 35 5.84 3.12 0.19
C ILE A 35 7.16 3.24 0.96
N SER A 36 7.11 3.88 2.11
CA SER A 36 8.17 3.88 3.10
C SER A 36 7.88 2.81 4.16
N VAL A 37 8.91 2.06 4.53
CA VAL A 37 8.83 1.00 5.55
C VAL A 37 9.64 1.41 6.78
N LYS A 38 8.95 1.60 7.91
CA LYS A 38 9.58 1.97 9.18
C LYS A 38 9.50 0.81 10.16
N LYS A 39 10.64 0.21 10.46
CA LYS A 39 10.79 -0.83 11.47
C LYS A 39 11.16 -0.21 12.81
N THR A 40 10.32 -0.43 13.81
CA THR A 40 10.55 -0.03 15.20
C THR A 40 10.41 -1.25 16.10
N PHE A 41 10.65 -1.07 17.40
CA PHE A 41 10.45 -2.11 18.40
C PHE A 41 9.50 -1.61 19.48
N ALA A 42 8.48 -2.41 19.79
CA ALA A 42 7.63 -2.23 20.96
C ALA A 42 8.06 -3.28 22.01
N GLY A 43 9.01 -2.89 22.87
CA GLY A 43 9.70 -3.84 23.75
C GLY A 43 10.55 -4.82 22.94
N ARG A 44 10.24 -6.12 23.04
CA ARG A 44 10.95 -7.19 22.30
C ARG A 44 10.31 -7.54 20.95
N LYS A 45 9.15 -6.96 20.62
CA LYS A 45 8.44 -7.28 19.38
C LYS A 45 8.80 -6.26 18.28
N PRO A 46 9.24 -6.70 17.09
CA PRO A 46 9.40 -5.80 15.96
C PRO A 46 8.02 -5.32 15.50
N LEU A 47 7.90 -4.02 15.24
CA LEU A 47 6.72 -3.38 14.70
C LEU A 47 7.12 -2.76 13.36
N THR A 48 6.39 -3.07 12.30
CA THR A 48 6.66 -2.49 10.97
C THR A 48 5.45 -1.66 10.56
N ASN A 49 5.68 -0.38 10.31
CA ASN A 49 4.68 0.54 9.78
C ASN A 49 5.02 0.89 8.34
N TYR A 50 3.97 1.05 7.53
CA TYR A 50 4.04 1.38 6.12
C TYR A 50 3.30 2.70 5.89
N SER A 51 3.88 3.59 5.09
CA SER A 51 3.24 4.84 4.66
C SER A 51 3.46 5.07 3.17
N ALA A 52 2.53 5.75 2.51
CA ALA A 52 2.70 6.10 1.11
C ALA A 52 3.70 7.25 0.95
N THR A 53 4.64 7.12 0.01
CA THR A 53 5.52 8.22 -0.42
C THR A 53 4.76 9.19 -1.32
N ASP A 54 5.35 10.33 -1.64
CA ASP A 54 4.72 11.27 -2.56
C ASP A 54 4.71 10.73 -4.00
N GLU A 55 5.76 9.99 -4.38
CA GLU A 55 5.86 9.23 -5.63
C GLU A 55 4.77 8.15 -5.69
N GLY A 56 4.57 7.40 -4.60
CA GLY A 56 3.53 6.38 -4.51
C GLY A 56 2.12 6.95 -4.61
N LYS A 57 1.85 8.08 -3.96
CA LYS A 57 0.55 8.79 -4.09
C LYS A 57 0.31 9.23 -5.54
N LYS A 58 1.33 9.77 -6.20
CA LYS A 58 1.24 10.21 -7.61
C LYS A 58 1.01 9.03 -8.54
N ALA A 59 1.74 7.93 -8.36
CA ALA A 59 1.56 6.71 -9.14
C ALA A 59 0.17 6.09 -8.95
N PHE A 60 -0.32 6.07 -7.70
CA PHE A 60 -1.67 5.59 -7.39
C PHE A 60 -2.76 6.44 -8.05
N GLN A 61 -2.64 7.77 -7.99
CA GLN A 61 -3.58 8.66 -8.68
C GLN A 61 -3.60 8.39 -10.19
N GLY A 62 -2.43 8.29 -10.83
CA GLY A 62 -2.36 7.97 -12.26
C GLY A 62 -2.96 6.61 -12.60
N HIS A 63 -2.86 5.62 -11.70
CA HIS A 63 -3.51 4.33 -11.87
C HIS A 63 -5.04 4.45 -11.79
N LEU A 64 -5.58 5.23 -10.86
CA LEU A 64 -7.02 5.49 -10.76
C LEU A 64 -7.54 6.20 -12.01
N ASP A 65 -6.84 7.23 -12.48
CA ASP A 65 -7.21 7.97 -13.69
C ASP A 65 -7.23 7.04 -14.92
N PHE A 66 -6.25 6.13 -15.01
CA PHE A 66 -6.23 5.11 -16.07
C PHE A 66 -7.44 4.17 -15.99
N LEU A 67 -7.76 3.65 -14.81
CA LEU A 67 -8.91 2.76 -14.62
C LEU A 67 -10.24 3.46 -14.92
N GLU A 68 -10.40 4.72 -14.51
CA GLU A 68 -11.58 5.52 -14.81
C GLU A 68 -11.76 5.71 -16.32
N ASN A 69 -10.68 6.08 -17.01
CA ASN A 69 -10.68 6.21 -18.47
C ASN A 69 -11.02 4.90 -19.17
N LEU A 70 -10.47 3.78 -18.69
CA LEU A 70 -10.75 2.45 -19.23
C LEU A 70 -12.24 2.09 -19.08
N ILE A 71 -12.84 2.35 -17.92
CA ILE A 71 -14.27 2.10 -17.67
C ILE A 71 -15.13 3.00 -18.57
N ASN A 72 -14.78 4.27 -18.71
CA ASN A 72 -15.54 5.22 -19.53
C ASN A 72 -15.48 4.88 -21.03
N GLN A 73 -14.35 4.38 -21.53
CA GLN A 73 -14.21 3.93 -22.93
C GLN A 73 -15.05 2.68 -23.25
N ASN A 74 -15.27 1.80 -22.28
CA ASN A 74 -16.03 0.55 -22.46
C ASN A 74 -17.54 0.69 -22.17
N LYS A 75 -18.02 1.88 -21.79
CA LYS A 75 -19.44 2.18 -21.61
C LYS A 75 -20.16 2.61 -22.91
N ALA A 76 -19.46 2.60 -24.05
CA ALA A 76 -20.00 2.90 -25.37
C ALA A 76 -20.73 1.71 -26.00
#